data_AF-A0A9E3ZEF8-F1
#
_entry.id   AF-A0A9E3ZEF8-F1
#
_cell.length_a   1.000
_cell.length_b   1.000
_cell.length_c   1.000
_cell.angle_alpha   90.00
_cell.angle_beta   90.00
_cell.angle_gamma   90.00
#
_symmetry.space_group_name_H-M   'P 1'
#
loop_
_entity.id
_entity.type
_entity.pdbx_description
1 polymer ?
#
loop_
_entity_poly.entity_id
_entity_poly.type
_entity_poly.pdbx_seq_one_letter_code
_entity_poly.pdbx_strand_id
1 'polypeptide(L)'
;MSSQKERSVSQTIDAWLKRVAHPPSLDALQEIKTALYMYRNNQLVEGQIAKSLTAQDDEVMAAVEHYFFARSEVASGEYSENNMRVMIISYQLAKKMKLDMRHNANKPTTPPSELQKRWALLGAAHGEKDRVRENAFRRKRNQSTIEPPLFRLPPNFTGSYQNARLDKFRY
;
A
#
# COMPACT_ATOMS: atom_id res chain seq x y z
N MET A 1 9.40 0.71 -29.09
CA MET A 1 8.12 0.14 -28.62
C MET A 1 7.88 0.27 -27.11
N SER A 2 8.89 0.48 -26.23
CA SER A 2 8.67 0.54 -24.76
C SER A 2 7.85 1.75 -24.27
N SER A 3 7.84 2.87 -25.02
CA SER A 3 7.17 4.11 -24.60
C SER A 3 5.64 4.02 -24.56
N GLN A 4 5.00 3.21 -25.42
CA GLN A 4 3.54 3.08 -25.45
C GLN A 4 3.01 2.25 -24.27
N LYS A 5 3.68 1.13 -23.95
CA LYS A 5 3.34 0.33 -22.76
C LYS A 5 3.54 1.13 -21.48
N GLU A 6 4.64 1.88 -21.38
CA GLU A 6 4.88 2.75 -20.22
C GLU A 6 3.78 3.80 -20.03
N ARG A 7 3.36 4.48 -21.11
CA ARG A 7 2.23 5.41 -21.04
C ARG A 7 0.94 4.72 -20.60
N SER A 8 0.68 3.51 -21.12
CA SER A 8 -0.51 2.75 -20.73
C SER A 8 -0.48 2.41 -19.24
N VAL A 9 0.65 1.98 -18.70
CA VAL A 9 0.79 1.71 -17.26
C VAL A 9 0.53 2.97 -16.44
N SER A 10 1.15 4.11 -16.81
CA SER A 10 0.92 5.39 -16.13
C SER A 10 -0.56 5.78 -16.14
N GLN A 11 -1.21 5.72 -17.30
CA GLN A 11 -2.61 6.09 -17.46
C GLN A 11 -3.54 5.21 -16.61
N THR A 12 -3.28 3.90 -16.57
CA THR A 12 -4.07 2.97 -15.75
C THR A 12 -3.84 3.23 -14.26
N ILE A 13 -2.60 3.47 -13.83
CA ILE A 13 -2.29 3.87 -12.44
C ILE A 13 -3.03 5.15 -12.05
N ASP A 14 -2.99 6.17 -12.91
CA ASP A 14 -3.67 7.44 -12.67
C ASP A 14 -5.20 7.25 -12.59
N ALA A 15 -5.77 6.39 -13.43
CA ALA A 15 -7.19 6.07 -13.38
C ALA A 15 -7.60 5.42 -12.04
N TRP A 16 -6.77 4.51 -11.51
CA TRP A 16 -6.97 3.94 -10.17
C TRP A 16 -6.84 5.00 -9.07
N LEU A 17 -5.82 5.86 -9.14
CA LEU A 17 -5.60 6.89 -8.14
C LEU A 17 -6.67 7.99 -8.12
N LYS A 18 -7.33 8.27 -9.26
CA LYS A 18 -8.47 9.20 -9.32
C LYS A 18 -9.69 8.72 -8.56
N ARG A 19 -9.79 7.44 -8.21
CA ARG A 19 -10.92 6.88 -7.45
C ARG A 19 -10.78 7.07 -5.94
N VAL A 20 -9.62 7.49 -5.47
CA VAL A 20 -9.29 7.58 -4.05
C VAL A 20 -8.89 9.01 -3.71
N ALA A 21 -8.97 9.37 -2.43
CA ALA A 21 -8.52 10.68 -1.97
C ALA A 21 -7.03 10.90 -2.32
N HIS A 22 -6.64 12.17 -2.51
CA HIS A 22 -5.24 12.54 -2.67
C HIS A 22 -4.75 13.33 -1.44
N PRO A 23 -3.70 12.87 -0.73
CA PRO A 23 -2.98 11.62 -0.96
C PRO A 23 -3.82 10.36 -0.60
N PRO A 24 -3.54 9.20 -1.21
CA PRO A 24 -4.29 7.98 -0.93
C PRO A 24 -4.04 7.51 0.51
N SER A 25 -5.10 7.01 1.16
CA SER A 25 -4.99 6.34 2.45
C SER A 25 -4.37 4.94 2.28
N LEU A 26 -3.87 4.37 3.37
CA LEU A 26 -3.35 3.00 3.37
C LEU A 26 -4.44 1.99 2.98
N ASP A 27 -5.63 2.13 3.54
CA ASP A 27 -6.77 1.25 3.25
C ASP A 27 -7.12 1.29 1.77
N ALA A 28 -7.15 2.48 1.17
CA ALA A 28 -7.38 2.63 -0.26
C ALA A 28 -6.31 1.92 -1.12
N LEU A 29 -5.05 1.96 -0.71
CA LEU A 29 -3.97 1.22 -1.40
C LEU A 29 -4.13 -0.30 -1.25
N GLN A 30 -4.57 -0.79 -0.08
CA GLN A 30 -4.82 -2.22 0.16
C GLN A 30 -6.03 -2.73 -0.63
N GLU A 31 -7.10 -1.94 -0.73
CA GLU A 31 -8.27 -2.23 -1.56
C GLU A 31 -7.88 -2.35 -3.04
N ILE A 32 -7.11 -1.39 -3.56
CA ILE A 32 -6.63 -1.41 -4.95
C ILE A 32 -5.75 -2.65 -5.20
N LYS A 33 -4.80 -2.94 -4.30
CA LYS A 33 -3.95 -4.14 -4.37
C LYS A 33 -4.80 -5.42 -4.46
N THR A 34 -5.79 -5.55 -3.58
CA THR A 34 -6.67 -6.72 -3.52
C THR A 34 -7.52 -6.86 -4.77
N ALA A 35 -8.11 -5.77 -5.27
CA ALA A 35 -8.90 -5.77 -6.49
C ALA A 35 -8.06 -6.18 -7.72
N LEU A 36 -6.83 -5.66 -7.85
CA LEU A 36 -5.92 -6.02 -8.95
C LEU A 36 -5.50 -7.49 -8.89
N TYR A 37 -5.20 -8.00 -7.69
CA TYR A 37 -4.88 -9.41 -7.49
C TYR A 37 -6.05 -10.32 -7.90
N MET A 38 -7.27 -10.02 -7.42
CA MET A 38 -8.47 -10.80 -7.79
C MET A 38 -8.74 -10.74 -9.29
N TYR A 39 -8.57 -9.57 -9.91
CA TYR A 39 -8.71 -9.38 -11.36
C TYR A 39 -7.75 -10.27 -12.14
N ARG A 40 -6.44 -10.20 -11.83
CA ARG A 40 -5.41 -10.98 -12.53
C ARG A 40 -5.49 -12.48 -12.27
N ASN A 41 -6.23 -12.90 -11.25
CA ASN A 41 -6.46 -14.29 -10.94
C ASN A 41 -7.82 -14.82 -11.41
N ASN A 42 -8.57 -14.06 -12.21
CA ASN A 42 -9.92 -14.41 -12.70
C ASN A 42 -10.91 -14.73 -11.57
N GLN A 43 -10.75 -14.07 -10.42
CA GLN A 43 -11.60 -14.24 -9.25
C GLN A 43 -12.73 -13.20 -9.18
N LEU A 44 -12.74 -12.23 -10.10
CA LEU A 44 -13.80 -11.25 -10.22
C LEU A 44 -14.80 -11.67 -11.29
N VAL A 45 -16.08 -11.39 -11.04
CA VAL A 45 -17.13 -11.54 -12.03
C VAL A 45 -16.97 -10.46 -13.11
N GLU A 46 -17.26 -10.80 -14.36
CA GLU A 46 -17.22 -9.85 -15.47
C GLU A 46 -18.06 -8.61 -15.16
N GLY A 47 -17.48 -7.41 -15.37
CA GLY A 47 -18.12 -6.13 -15.08
C GLY A 47 -17.88 -5.55 -13.68
N GLN A 48 -17.23 -6.27 -12.76
CA GLN A 48 -16.91 -5.74 -11.41
C GLN A 48 -15.83 -4.64 -11.41
N ILE A 49 -14.98 -4.58 -12.44
CA ILE A 49 -14.02 -3.49 -12.64
C ILE A 49 -14.34 -2.77 -13.94
N ALA A 50 -14.45 -1.44 -13.86
CA ALA A 50 -14.65 -0.59 -15.03
C ALA A 50 -13.51 -0.77 -16.05
N LYS A 51 -13.84 -0.89 -17.34
CA LYS A 51 -12.85 -1.05 -18.43
C LYS A 51 -11.79 0.06 -18.47
N SER A 52 -12.10 1.25 -17.94
CA SER A 52 -11.15 2.36 -17.83
C SER A 52 -10.03 2.13 -16.80
N LEU A 53 -10.15 1.09 -15.97
CA LEU A 53 -9.17 0.70 -14.93
C LEU A 53 -8.37 -0.54 -15.32
N THR A 54 -8.64 -1.09 -16.50
CA THR A 54 -7.96 -2.26 -17.02
C THR A 54 -7.29 -1.93 -18.34
N ALA A 55 -6.19 -2.60 -18.61
CA ALA A 55 -5.52 -2.59 -19.91
C ALA A 55 -5.74 -3.95 -20.58
N GLN A 56 -5.87 -3.95 -21.91
CA GLN A 56 -6.00 -5.19 -22.68
C GLN A 56 -4.70 -6.01 -22.69
N ASP A 57 -3.55 -5.35 -22.53
CA ASP A 57 -2.24 -5.99 -22.49
C ASP A 57 -1.96 -6.53 -21.08
N ASP A 58 -1.76 -7.85 -20.97
CA ASP A 58 -1.52 -8.54 -19.70
C ASP A 58 -0.25 -8.05 -19.00
N GLU A 59 0.80 -7.70 -19.75
CA GLU A 59 2.05 -7.20 -19.20
C GLU A 59 1.86 -5.80 -18.57
N VAL A 60 1.03 -4.96 -19.20
CA VAL A 60 0.63 -3.66 -18.63
C VAL A 60 -0.13 -3.87 -17.34
N MET A 61 -1.11 -4.78 -17.30
CA MET A 61 -1.87 -5.05 -16.09
C MET A 61 -1.01 -5.66 -14.97
N ALA A 62 -0.06 -6.54 -15.29
CA ALA A 62 0.92 -7.03 -14.32
C ALA A 62 1.76 -5.90 -13.73
N ALA A 63 2.22 -4.96 -14.57
CA ALA A 63 3.01 -3.82 -14.10
C ALA A 63 2.21 -2.89 -13.18
N VAL A 64 0.92 -2.68 -13.47
CA VAL A 64 0.00 -1.93 -12.60
C VAL A 64 -0.20 -2.65 -11.26
N GLU A 65 -0.46 -3.96 -11.28
CA GLU A 65 -0.58 -4.79 -10.05
C GLU A 65 0.70 -4.69 -9.21
N HIS A 66 1.87 -4.88 -9.81
CA HIS A 66 3.15 -4.83 -9.12
C HIS A 66 3.46 -3.45 -8.52
N TYR A 67 3.07 -2.37 -9.22
CA TYR A 67 3.19 -1.01 -8.68
C TYR A 67 2.35 -0.85 -7.40
N PHE A 68 1.07 -1.22 -7.42
CA PHE A 68 0.19 -1.07 -6.26
C PHE A 68 0.52 -2.04 -5.14
N PHE A 69 0.96 -3.26 -5.45
CA PHE A 69 1.50 -4.21 -4.49
C PHE A 69 2.67 -3.60 -3.73
N ALA A 70 3.75 -3.22 -4.41
CA ALA A 70 4.95 -2.68 -3.78
C ALA A 70 4.67 -1.38 -3.01
N ARG A 71 3.81 -0.51 -3.56
CA ARG A 71 3.40 0.74 -2.90
C ARG A 71 2.64 0.47 -1.60
N SER A 72 1.68 -0.45 -1.61
CA SER A 72 0.85 -0.80 -0.44
C SER A 72 1.69 -1.42 0.67
N GLU A 73 2.55 -2.39 0.33
CA GLU A 73 3.43 -3.11 1.27
C GLU A 73 4.47 -2.20 1.94
N VAL A 74 5.00 -1.22 1.20
CA VAL A 74 5.92 -0.23 1.78
C VAL A 74 5.15 0.84 2.57
N ALA A 75 3.98 1.27 2.08
CA ALA A 75 3.16 2.26 2.79
C ALA A 75 2.66 1.77 4.15
N SER A 76 2.30 0.48 4.27
CA SER A 76 1.93 -0.14 5.56
C SER A 76 3.12 -0.29 6.52
N GLY A 77 4.33 -0.33 5.98
CA GLY A 77 5.55 -0.63 6.74
C GLY A 77 5.81 -2.12 6.92
N GLU A 78 5.08 -3.01 6.22
CA GLU A 78 5.38 -4.45 6.21
C GLU A 78 6.78 -4.72 5.63
N TYR A 79 7.17 -3.93 4.63
CA TYR A 79 8.51 -3.91 4.08
C TYR A 79 9.08 -2.49 4.07
N SER A 80 10.38 -2.36 4.35
CA SER A 80 11.10 -1.14 4.00
C SER A 80 11.24 -1.04 2.47
N GLU A 81 11.42 0.17 1.93
CA GLU A 81 11.71 0.36 0.51
C GLU A 81 12.89 -0.53 0.07
N ASN A 82 13.96 -0.56 0.86
CA ASN A 82 15.15 -1.37 0.54
C ASN A 82 14.85 -2.87 0.51
N ASN A 83 14.10 -3.40 1.48
CA ASN A 83 13.72 -4.82 1.47
C ASN A 83 12.86 -5.16 0.25
N MET A 84 11.90 -4.29 -0.09
CA MET A 84 11.06 -4.47 -1.28
C MET A 84 11.89 -4.42 -2.58
N ARG A 85 12.82 -3.47 -2.70
CA ARG A 85 13.74 -3.38 -3.86
C ARG A 85 14.60 -4.63 -3.98
N VAL A 86 15.15 -5.13 -2.87
CA VAL A 86 15.91 -6.39 -2.85
C VAL A 86 15.03 -7.53 -3.32
N MET A 87 13.79 -7.67 -2.86
CA MET A 87 12.89 -8.73 -3.31
C MET A 87 12.62 -8.65 -4.82
N ILE A 88 12.30 -7.45 -5.35
CA ILE A 88 12.04 -7.24 -6.78
C ILE A 88 13.25 -7.64 -7.65
N ILE A 89 14.46 -7.32 -7.20
CA ILE A 89 15.70 -7.61 -7.94
C ILE A 89 16.13 -9.07 -7.77
N SER A 90 16.08 -9.60 -6.54
CA SER A 90 16.60 -10.93 -6.17
C SER A 90 15.72 -12.08 -6.65
N TYR A 91 14.42 -11.85 -6.87
CA TYR A 91 13.50 -12.86 -7.42
C TYR A 91 13.98 -13.43 -8.77
N GLN A 92 14.66 -12.61 -9.58
CA GLN A 92 15.31 -13.08 -10.79
C GLN A 92 16.66 -13.75 -10.55
N LEU A 93 17.42 -13.34 -9.53
CA LEU A 93 18.69 -13.99 -9.21
C LEU A 93 18.45 -15.45 -8.78
N ALA A 94 17.46 -15.68 -7.91
CA ALA A 94 17.08 -17.02 -7.48
C ALA A 94 16.63 -17.89 -8.66
N LYS A 95 15.80 -17.34 -9.55
CA LYS A 95 15.30 -18.07 -10.73
C LYS A 95 16.36 -18.28 -11.81
N LYS A 96 17.26 -17.31 -12.03
CA LYS A 96 18.41 -17.41 -12.96
C LYS A 96 19.46 -18.41 -12.44
N MET A 97 19.59 -18.56 -11.13
CA MET A 97 20.42 -19.56 -10.49
C MET A 97 19.73 -20.93 -10.34
N LYS A 98 18.55 -21.15 -10.96
CA LYS A 98 17.76 -22.39 -10.88
C LYS A 98 17.52 -22.88 -9.44
N LEU A 99 17.42 -21.96 -8.48
CA LEU A 99 17.07 -22.33 -7.13
C LEU A 99 15.58 -22.68 -7.12
N ASP A 100 15.29 -23.95 -6.82
CA ASP A 100 13.93 -24.52 -6.76
C ASP A 100 13.12 -23.86 -5.65
N MET A 101 12.57 -22.70 -5.97
CA MET A 101 11.47 -22.16 -5.20
C MET A 101 10.25 -23.03 -5.52
N ARG A 102 9.72 -23.74 -4.51
CA ARG A 102 8.49 -24.54 -4.63
C ARG A 102 7.36 -23.63 -5.15
N HIS A 103 6.91 -23.83 -6.39
CA HIS A 103 5.84 -23.05 -7.00
C HIS A 103 4.74 -23.94 -7.58
N ASN A 104 3.52 -23.41 -7.61
CA ASN A 104 2.34 -24.04 -8.20
C ASN A 104 2.55 -24.23 -9.72
N ALA A 105 2.57 -25.48 -10.18
CA ALA A 105 2.85 -25.87 -11.56
C ALA A 105 1.86 -25.28 -12.58
N ASN A 106 0.66 -24.88 -12.16
CA ASN A 106 -0.41 -24.41 -13.04
C ASN A 106 -0.34 -22.90 -13.35
N LYS A 107 0.58 -22.17 -12.71
CA LYS A 107 0.83 -20.76 -13.00
C LYS A 107 2.35 -20.53 -12.93
N PRO A 108 3.09 -20.80 -14.02
CA PRO A 108 4.51 -20.47 -14.03
C PRO A 108 4.63 -18.98 -13.74
N THR A 109 5.33 -18.63 -12.65
CA THR A 109 5.76 -17.26 -12.38
C THR A 109 6.80 -16.91 -13.42
N THR A 110 6.40 -16.65 -14.67
CA THR A 110 7.27 -16.10 -15.71
C THR A 110 8.06 -14.95 -15.07
N PRO A 111 9.40 -14.89 -15.23
CA PRO A 111 10.18 -13.87 -14.55
C PRO A 111 9.55 -12.51 -14.86
N PRO A 112 9.35 -11.63 -13.85
CA PRO A 112 8.70 -10.36 -14.09
C PRO A 112 9.47 -9.59 -15.15
N SER A 113 8.75 -9.00 -16.11
CA SER A 113 9.36 -8.25 -17.21
C SER A 113 10.04 -6.98 -16.69
N GLU A 114 10.92 -6.38 -17.48
CA GLU A 114 11.57 -5.11 -17.10
C GLU A 114 10.55 -4.00 -16.84
N LEU A 115 9.43 -4.00 -17.55
CA LEU A 115 8.32 -3.08 -17.31
C LEU A 115 7.75 -3.27 -15.90
N GLN A 116 7.42 -4.52 -15.54
CA GLN A 116 6.88 -4.86 -14.22
C GLN A 116 7.83 -4.46 -13.09
N LYS A 117 9.13 -4.73 -13.24
CA LYS A 117 10.14 -4.35 -12.25
C LYS A 117 10.22 -2.83 -12.08
N ARG A 118 10.32 -2.10 -13.18
CA ARG A 118 10.48 -0.65 -13.14
C ARG A 118 9.31 -0.01 -12.40
N TRP A 119 8.10 -0.48 -12.66
CA TRP A 119 6.90 -0.01 -11.98
C TRP A 119 6.80 -0.51 -10.53
N ALA A 120 7.24 -1.72 -10.21
CA ALA A 120 7.34 -2.20 -8.82
C ALA A 120 8.32 -1.34 -7.99
N LEU A 121 9.49 -1.01 -8.55
CA LEU A 121 10.49 -0.15 -7.89
C LEU A 121 9.94 1.26 -7.67
N LEU A 122 9.22 1.82 -8.65
CA LEU A 122 8.55 3.10 -8.50
C LEU A 122 7.44 3.05 -7.44
N GLY A 123 6.69 1.95 -7.39
CA GLY A 123 5.69 1.67 -6.37
C GLY A 123 6.30 1.69 -4.97
N ALA A 124 7.41 0.98 -4.76
CA ALA A 124 8.13 0.97 -3.48
C ALA A 124 8.56 2.38 -3.05
N ALA A 125 9.15 3.16 -3.97
CA ALA A 125 9.57 4.53 -3.69
C ALA A 125 8.38 5.46 -3.35
N HIS A 126 7.23 5.27 -4.00
CA HIS A 126 6.00 6.00 -3.67
C HIS A 126 5.41 5.56 -2.32
N GLY A 127 5.48 4.27 -2.00
CA GLY A 127 5.01 3.73 -0.72
C GLY A 127 5.79 4.32 0.45
N GLU A 128 7.11 4.48 0.31
CA GLU A 128 7.94 5.12 1.33
C GLU A 128 7.53 6.57 1.56
N LYS A 129 7.26 7.33 0.50
CA LYS A 129 6.75 8.71 0.61
C LYS A 129 5.41 8.76 1.34
N ASP A 130 4.50 7.82 1.06
CA ASP A 130 3.20 7.74 1.72
C ASP A 130 3.36 7.38 3.21
N ARG A 131 4.25 6.43 3.53
CA ARG A 131 4.59 6.04 4.92
C ARG A 131 5.17 7.19 5.73
N VAL A 132 6.13 7.92 5.16
CA VAL A 132 6.74 9.11 5.81
C VAL A 132 5.68 10.17 6.07
N ARG A 133 4.78 10.40 5.11
CA ARG A 133 3.68 11.36 5.26
C ARG A 133 2.71 10.95 6.37
N GLU A 134 2.26 9.70 6.37
CA GLU A 134 1.36 9.16 7.41
C GLU A 134 1.99 9.28 8.81
N ASN A 135 3.26 8.92 8.95
CA ASN A 135 3.98 9.07 10.20
C ASN A 135 4.10 10.55 10.64
N ALA A 136 4.30 11.47 9.70
CA ALA A 136 4.30 12.90 10.00
C ALA A 136 2.93 13.39 10.49
N PHE A 137 1.84 12.93 9.87
CA PHE A 137 0.47 13.24 10.33
C PHE A 137 0.20 12.68 11.72
N ARG A 138 0.57 11.42 11.98
CA ARG A 138 0.43 10.80 13.31
C ARG A 138 1.19 11.56 14.39
N ARG A 139 2.42 12.00 14.12
CA ARG A 139 3.22 12.81 15.04
C ARG A 139 2.53 14.14 15.38
N LYS A 140 2.01 14.85 14.36
CA LYS A 140 1.29 16.12 14.57
C LYS A 140 0.02 15.91 15.41
N ARG A 141 -0.76 14.86 15.11
CA ARG A 141 -1.96 14.50 15.90
C ARG A 141 -1.59 14.23 17.36
N ASN A 142 -0.56 13.41 17.60
CA ASN A 142 -0.14 13.07 18.94
C ASN A 142 0.43 14.28 19.70
N GLN A 143 1.06 15.25 19.03
CA GLN A 143 1.48 16.51 19.64
C GLN A 143 0.29 17.42 19.99
N SER A 144 -0.78 17.44 19.19
CA SER A 144 -1.99 18.22 19.51
C SER A 144 -2.80 17.65 20.69
N THR A 145 -2.53 16.42 21.12
CA THR A 145 -3.17 15.79 22.28
C THR A 145 -2.40 16.01 23.60
N ILE A 146 -1.30 16.78 23.61
CA ILE A 146 -0.42 16.95 24.79
C ILE A 146 -0.83 18.12 25.70
N GLU A 147 -1.75 18.99 25.31
CA GLU A 147 -2.36 19.93 26.27
C GLU A 147 -3.82 19.56 26.51
N PRO A 148 -4.17 18.89 27.62
CA PRO A 148 -5.52 19.07 28.16
C PRO A 148 -5.72 20.58 28.36
N PRO A 149 -6.90 21.17 28.06
CA PRO A 149 -7.15 22.53 28.46
C PRO A 149 -6.83 22.62 29.94
N LEU A 150 -5.90 23.49 30.32
CA LEU A 150 -5.65 23.83 31.70
C LEU A 150 -6.96 24.42 32.24
N PHE A 151 -7.82 23.55 32.76
CA PHE A 151 -8.92 23.95 33.59
C PHE A 151 -8.25 24.55 34.82
N ARG A 152 -8.05 25.87 34.81
CA ARG A 152 -7.63 26.61 36.00
C ARG A 152 -8.74 26.40 37.00
N LEU A 153 -8.53 25.47 37.93
CA LEU A 153 -9.33 25.43 39.13
C LEU A 153 -9.16 26.79 39.81
N PRO A 154 -10.26 27.43 40.25
CA PRO A 154 -10.17 28.65 41.04
C PRO A 154 -9.34 28.36 42.30
N PRO A 155 -8.62 29.35 42.84
CA PRO A 155 -7.61 29.16 43.89
C PRO A 155 -8.12 28.62 45.25
N ASN A 156 -9.39 28.21 45.35
CA ASN A 156 -10.04 27.77 46.58
C ASN A 156 -10.57 26.32 46.55
N PHE A 157 -10.08 25.45 45.65
CA PHE A 157 -10.53 24.04 45.63
C PHE A 157 -9.70 23.16 46.58
N THR A 158 -10.06 23.12 47.87
CA THR A 158 -9.57 22.13 48.84
C THR A 158 -10.47 20.88 48.78
N GLY A 159 -10.17 19.96 47.87
CA GLY A 159 -10.94 18.71 47.72
C GLY A 159 -10.01 17.52 47.57
N SER A 160 -9.86 16.75 48.65
CA SER A 160 -9.15 15.47 48.66
C SER A 160 -9.86 14.44 47.80
N TYR A 161 -9.19 13.88 46.79
CA TYR A 161 -9.60 12.61 46.19
C TYR A 161 -8.50 11.58 46.39
N GLN A 162 -8.62 10.87 47.52
CA GLN A 162 -8.15 9.51 47.65
C GLN A 162 -8.99 8.61 46.73
N ASN A 163 -8.32 7.71 46.01
CA ASN A 163 -8.78 6.40 45.54
C ASN A 163 -10.24 6.28 45.04
N ALA A 164 -10.41 6.24 43.72
CA ALA A 164 -11.49 5.46 43.11
C ALA A 164 -10.92 4.57 42.00
N ARG A 165 -10.84 3.28 42.32
CA ARG A 165 -10.54 2.17 41.42
C ARG A 165 -11.55 2.07 40.29
N LEU A 166 -11.04 1.56 39.16
CA LEU A 166 -11.67 0.69 38.18
C LEU A 166 -13.01 0.08 38.64
N ASP A 167 -14.08 0.37 37.92
CA ASP A 167 -14.90 -0.65 37.23
C ASP A 167 -16.17 -0.01 36.65
N LYS A 168 -16.64 -0.60 35.54
CA LYS A 168 -17.87 -0.28 34.76
C LYS A 168 -17.57 0.80 33.71
N PHE A 169 -17.68 0.54 32.41
CA PHE A 169 -18.84 -0.03 31.74
C PHE A 169 -18.47 -0.92 30.56
N ARG A 170 -18.94 -2.18 30.60
CA ARG A 170 -19.42 -2.92 29.42
C ARG A 170 -20.83 -2.41 29.13
N TYR A 171 -21.14 -2.10 27.89
CA TYR A 171 -22.23 -2.67 27.09
C TYR A 171 -21.93 -2.38 25.61
#